data_AF-A0A442UIX8-F1
#
_entry.id   AF-A0A442UIX8-F1
#
_cell.length_a   1.000
_cell.length_b   1.000
_cell.length_c   1.000
_cell.angle_alpha   90.00
_cell.angle_beta   90.00
_cell.angle_gamma   90.00
#
_symmetry.space_group_name_H-M   'P 1'
#
loop_
_entity.id
_entity.type
_entity.pdbx_description
1 polymer ?
#
loop_
_entity_poly.entity_id
_entity_poly.type
_entity_poly.pdbx_seq_one_letter_code
_entity_poly.pdbx_strand_id
1 'polypeptide(L)'
;MATQLLAAGTTAADSADVVVAAGTPVTVSLKGWVTDAKVYIYLKDDAAAYNLVGILTAYEPATSITAPGTYRFSRVAGASCGVFSA
;
A
#
# COMPACT_ATOMS: atom_id res chain seq x y z
N MET A 1 -9.26 14.21 1.68
CA MET A 1 -9.67 13.42 2.88
C MET A 1 -8.99 12.08 2.77
N ALA A 2 -8.59 11.49 3.90
CA ALA A 2 -7.91 10.19 3.86
C ALA A 2 -8.87 9.09 3.36
N THR A 3 -8.40 8.23 2.47
CA THR A 3 -9.15 7.10 1.92
C THR A 3 -8.56 5.80 2.42
N GLN A 4 -9.39 4.92 2.97
CA GLN A 4 -8.97 3.59 3.39
C GLN A 4 -8.71 2.70 2.17
N LEU A 5 -7.50 2.16 2.05
CA LEU A 5 -7.12 1.25 0.97
C LEU A 5 -7.12 -0.21 1.45
N LEU A 6 -6.69 -0.43 2.71
CA LEU A 6 -6.71 -1.74 3.35
C LEU A 6 -7.06 -1.57 4.84
N ALA A 7 -8.08 -2.31 5.30
CA ALA A 7 -8.44 -2.31 6.72
C ALA A 7 -7.31 -2.85 7.58
N ALA A 8 -7.14 -2.31 8.79
CA ALA A 8 -6.18 -2.87 9.73
C ALA A 8 -6.58 -4.32 10.09
N GLY A 9 -5.60 -5.20 10.12
CA GLY A 9 -5.80 -6.61 10.46
C GLY A 9 -4.46 -7.35 10.54
N THR A 10 -4.50 -8.61 10.95
CA THR A 10 -3.31 -9.46 11.18
C THR A 10 -3.17 -10.59 10.16
N THR A 11 -4.19 -10.83 9.32
CA THR A 11 -4.16 -11.83 8.25
C THR A 11 -3.57 -11.24 6.97
N ALA A 12 -2.97 -12.09 6.14
CA ALA A 12 -2.55 -11.67 4.82
C ALA A 12 -3.77 -11.21 4.00
N ALA A 13 -3.67 -10.04 3.37
CA ALA A 13 -4.76 -9.47 2.59
C ALA A 13 -4.23 -8.44 1.59
N ASP A 14 -4.91 -8.36 0.45
CA ASP A 14 -4.66 -7.37 -0.60
C ASP A 14 -5.73 -6.27 -0.57
N SER A 15 -5.33 -5.06 -0.95
CA SER A 15 -6.27 -3.99 -1.31
C SER A 15 -6.93 -4.25 -2.66
N ALA A 16 -7.99 -3.49 -2.96
CA ALA A 16 -8.40 -3.28 -4.34
C ALA A 16 -7.28 -2.54 -5.13
N ASP A 17 -7.38 -2.59 -6.46
CA ASP A 17 -6.49 -1.84 -7.34
C ASP A 17 -6.69 -0.33 -7.16
N VAL A 18 -5.59 0.41 -7.00
CA VAL A 18 -5.56 1.86 -6.79
C VAL A 18 -4.90 2.52 -7.98
N VAL A 19 -5.64 3.38 -8.70
CA VAL A 19 -5.11 4.10 -9.86
C VAL A 19 -4.50 5.43 -9.40
N VAL A 20 -3.23 5.64 -9.72
CA VAL A 20 -2.52 6.92 -9.55
C VAL A 20 -2.41 7.58 -10.92
N ALA A 21 -3.03 8.75 -11.07
CA ALA A 21 -3.01 9.52 -12.31
C ALA A 21 -1.70 10.30 -12.48
N ALA A 22 -1.29 10.54 -13.73
CA ALA A 22 -0.11 11.34 -14.02
C ALA A 22 -0.26 12.77 -13.49
N GLY A 23 0.80 13.28 -12.84
CA GLY A 23 0.80 14.62 -12.24
C GLY A 23 0.05 14.75 -10.91
N THR A 24 -0.52 13.66 -10.39
CA THR A 24 -1.24 13.64 -9.11
C THR A 24 -0.60 12.63 -8.15
N PRO A 25 0.46 13.02 -7.42
CA PRO A 25 1.07 12.16 -6.42
C PRO A 25 0.05 11.74 -5.37
N VAL A 26 0.14 10.49 -4.91
CA VAL A 26 -0.67 9.96 -3.82
C VAL A 26 0.23 9.62 -2.65
N THR A 27 -0.01 10.22 -1.49
CA THR A 27 0.67 9.80 -0.26
C THR A 27 -0.06 8.59 0.29
N VAL A 28 0.68 7.53 0.61
CA VAL A 28 0.15 6.32 1.24
C VAL A 28 0.86 6.07 2.56
N SER A 29 0.14 5.60 3.56
CA SER A 29 0.66 5.40 4.90
C SER A 29 0.00 4.23 5.63
N LEU A 30 0.75 3.61 6.54
CA LEU A 30 0.27 2.54 7.40
C LEU A 30 -0.83 3.03 8.35
N LYS A 31 -1.85 2.20 8.56
CA LYS A 31 -2.95 2.40 9.51
C LYS A 31 -2.91 1.35 10.63
N GLY A 32 -3.07 1.76 11.89
CA GLY A 32 -3.24 0.83 13.01
C GLY A 32 -2.13 -0.22 13.12
N TRP A 33 -0.88 0.23 12.93
CA TRP A 33 0.27 -0.64 12.78
C TRP A 33 1.05 -0.85 14.09
N VAL A 34 1.73 -2.00 14.18
CA VAL A 34 2.68 -2.36 15.26
C VAL A 34 4.11 -2.44 14.72
N THR A 35 5.12 -2.60 15.58
CA THR A 35 6.54 -2.56 15.21
C THR A 35 6.94 -3.50 14.05
N ASP A 36 6.32 -4.67 13.95
CA ASP A 36 6.62 -5.65 12.90
C ASP A 36 5.73 -5.50 11.65
N ALA A 37 4.99 -4.39 11.54
CA ALA A 37 4.09 -4.15 10.42
C ALA A 37 4.82 -4.10 9.08
N LYS A 38 4.27 -4.81 8.10
CA LYS A 38 4.83 -4.89 6.76
C LYS A 38 3.73 -4.90 5.71
N VAL A 39 3.80 -3.95 4.78
CA VAL A 39 2.94 -3.91 3.59
C VAL A 39 3.80 -3.77 2.35
N TYR A 40 3.64 -4.66 1.39
CA TYR A 40 4.25 -4.55 0.08
C TYR A 40 3.42 -3.67 -0.85
N ILE A 41 4.10 -2.87 -1.67
CA ILE A 41 3.49 -2.06 -2.71
C ILE A 41 3.84 -2.71 -4.05
N TYR A 42 2.81 -3.10 -4.78
CA TYR A 42 2.95 -3.68 -6.11
C TYR A 42 2.46 -2.71 -7.17
N LEU A 43 3.14 -2.70 -8.32
CA LEU A 43 2.71 -2.03 -9.54
C LEU A 43 2.26 -3.09 -10.56
N LYS A 44 1.07 -2.90 -11.13
CA LYS A 44 0.50 -3.76 -12.15
C LYS A 44 1.08 -3.42 -13.53
N ASP A 45 1.57 -4.42 -14.25
CA ASP A 45 2.04 -4.26 -15.63
C ASP A 45 0.91 -4.49 -16.67
N ASP A 46 1.27 -4.37 -17.95
CA ASP A 46 0.37 -4.54 -19.10
C ASP A 46 -0.08 -5.99 -19.31
N ALA A 47 0.63 -6.97 -18.72
CA ALA A 47 0.23 -8.37 -18.65
C ALA A 47 -0.60 -8.69 -17.39
N ALA A 48 -1.01 -7.67 -16.64
CA ALA A 48 -1.75 -7.76 -15.38
C ALA A 48 -1.00 -8.44 -14.23
N ALA A 49 0.32 -8.61 -14.33
CA ALA A 49 1.14 -9.11 -13.24
C ALA A 49 1.51 -7.99 -12.25
N TYR A 50 1.67 -8.36 -10.98
CA TYR A 50 1.99 -7.45 -9.88
C TYR A 50 3.47 -7.53 -9.54
N ASN A 51 4.20 -6.46 -9.81
CA ASN A 51 5.64 -6.35 -9.59
C ASN A 51 5.92 -5.58 -8.29
N LEU A 52 6.76 -6.13 -7.41
CA LEU A 52 7.11 -5.49 -6.15
C LEU A 52 7.95 -4.23 -6.42
N VAL A 53 7.46 -3.06 -6.02
CA VAL A 53 8.12 -1.77 -6.26
C VAL A 53 8.43 -0.99 -4.98
N GLY A 54 7.89 -1.42 -3.84
CA GLY A 54 8.12 -0.73 -2.58
C GLY A 54 7.55 -1.47 -1.39
N ILE A 55 7.76 -0.87 -0.22
CA ILE A 55 7.37 -1.42 1.07
C ILE A 55 7.04 -0.28 2.03
N LEU A 56 6.04 -0.51 2.88
CA LEU A 56 5.80 0.28 4.08
C LEU A 56 6.12 -0.58 5.30
N THR A 57 6.82 0.01 6.27
CA THR A 57 7.18 -0.62 7.54
C THR A 57 6.91 0.31 8.71
N ALA A 58 7.00 -0.18 9.95
CA ALA A 58 6.93 0.67 11.14
C ALA A 58 7.97 1.82 11.16
N TYR A 59 9.11 1.62 10.50
CA TYR A 59 10.21 2.60 10.45
C TYR A 59 10.09 3.54 9.24
N GLU A 60 9.43 3.08 8.19
CA GLU A 60 9.09 3.84 6.99
C GLU A 60 7.58 3.73 6.75
N PRO A 61 6.76 4.40 7.58
CA PRO A 61 5.32 4.15 7.62
C PRO A 61 4.58 4.83 6.48
N ALA A 62 5.21 5.72 5.73
CA ALA A 62 4.59 6.46 4.64
C ALA A 62 5.54 6.64 3.46
N THR A 63 4.97 6.69 2.25
CA THR A 63 5.68 7.05 1.02
C THR A 63 4.77 7.83 0.08
N SER A 64 5.36 8.59 -0.84
CA SER A 64 4.63 9.27 -1.90
C SER A 64 4.81 8.53 -3.22
N ILE A 65 3.71 8.13 -3.83
CA ILE A 65 3.70 7.49 -5.14
C ILE A 65 3.47 8.60 -6.17
N THR A 66 4.53 8.95 -6.90
CA THR A 66 4.52 10.00 -7.93
C THR A 66 4.39 9.42 -9.34
N ALA A 67 4.79 8.16 -9.53
CA ALA A 67 4.70 7.48 -10.81
C ALA A 67 3.24 7.06 -11.11
N PRO A 68 2.69 7.41 -12.29
CA PRO A 68 1.36 6.97 -12.67
C PRO A 68 1.32 5.45 -12.84
N GLY A 69 0.18 4.84 -12.52
CA GLY A 69 0.02 3.40 -12.64
C GLY A 69 -1.13 2.85 -11.80
N THR A 70 -1.28 1.53 -11.84
CA THR A 70 -2.23 0.80 -11.00
C THR A 70 -1.48 0.03 -9.93
N TYR A 71 -1.76 0.35 -8.67
CA TYR A 71 -1.05 -0.19 -7.51
C TYR A 71 -1.92 -1.10 -6.67
N ARG A 72 -1.29 -2.05 -5.98
CA ARG A 72 -1.93 -2.91 -4.98
C ARG A 72 -1.07 -2.96 -3.72
N PHE A 73 -1.73 -2.91 -2.58
CA PHE A 73 -1.09 -2.97 -1.26
C PHE A 73 -1.38 -4.33 -0.65
N SER A 74 -0.34 -5.06 -0.27
CA SER A 74 -0.46 -6.40 0.29
C SER A 74 0.14 -6.44 1.69
N ARG A 75 -0.70 -6.71 2.68
CA ARG A 75 -0.25 -6.95 4.05
C ARG A 75 0.22 -8.40 4.19
N VAL A 76 1.34 -8.59 4.88
CA VAL A 76 1.81 -9.91 5.31
C VAL A 76 1.12 -10.31 6.62
N ALA A 77 0.81 -11.61 6.78
CA ALA A 77 0.24 -12.11 8.03
C ALA A 77 1.20 -11.95 9.23
N GLY A 78 0.64 -11.76 10.42
CA GLY A 78 1.37 -11.71 11.69
C GLY A 78 1.17 -10.39 12.43
N ALA A 79 1.72 -9.30 11.89
CA ALA A 79 1.63 -7.98 12.51
C ALA A 79 0.35 -7.25 12.09
N SER A 80 -0.33 -6.59 13.04
CA SER A 80 -1.47 -5.73 12.71
C SER A 80 -0.99 -4.55 11.89
N CYS A 81 -1.61 -4.33 10.72
CA CYS A 81 -1.52 -3.08 9.97
C CYS A 81 -2.62 -2.99 8.89
N GLY A 82 -2.82 -1.79 8.36
CA GLY A 82 -3.64 -1.48 7.18
C GLY A 82 -3.00 -0.35 6.39
N VAL A 83 -3.70 0.20 5.40
CA VAL A 83 -3.19 1.29 4.55
C VAL A 83 -4.28 2.32 4.29
N PHE A 84 -3.91 3.60 4.29
CA PHE A 84 -4.73 4.69 3.78
C PHE A 84 -3.92 5.58 2.83
N SER A 85 -4.61 6.29 1.94
CA SER A 85 -4.06 7.40 1.16
C SER A 85 -4.54 8.75 1.67
N ALA A 86 -3.75 9.81 1.47
CA ALA A 86 -4.06 11.19 1.84
C ALA A 86 -3.77 12.17 0.70
#